data_AF-A0A355F5H5-F1
#
_entry.id   AF-A0A355F5H5-F1
#
_cell.length_a   1.000
_cell.length_b   1.000
_cell.length_c   1.000
_cell.angle_alpha   90.00
_cell.angle_beta   90.00
_cell.angle_gamma   90.00
#
_symmetry.space_group_name_H-M   'P 1'
#
loop_
_entity.id
_entity.type
_entity.pdbx_description
1 polymer ?
#
loop_
_entity_poly.entity_id
_entity_poly.type
_entity_poly.pdbx_seq_one_letter_code
_entity_poly.pdbx_strand_id
1 'polypeptide(L)'
;MTDLQTVTEARLRESIAELRSVGRLLMVLHASLPVSPQEDAMLAGEADPDFSFKARTTIECVQRDHLEAVIAALQALLDETEA
;
A
#
# COMPACT_ATOMS: atom_id res chain seq x y z
N MET A 1 13.75 -28.61 13.72
CA MET A 1 12.79 -27.48 13.91
C MET A 1 13.22 -26.23 13.14
N THR A 2 14.52 -26.04 12.91
CA THR A 2 15.14 -24.90 12.20
C THR A 2 14.76 -24.75 10.72
N ASP A 3 14.48 -25.86 10.03
CA ASP A 3 14.27 -25.86 8.58
C ASP A 3 12.92 -25.24 8.19
N LEU A 4 11.85 -25.56 8.93
CA LEU A 4 10.53 -25.00 8.69
C LEU A 4 10.46 -23.50 9.02
N GLN A 5 11.12 -23.08 10.11
CA GLN A 5 11.18 -21.67 10.49
C GLN A 5 11.92 -20.85 9.41
N THR A 6 13.10 -21.31 8.97
CA THR A 6 13.88 -20.63 7.93
C THR A 6 13.10 -20.50 6.62
N VAL A 7 12.39 -21.57 6.20
CA VAL A 7 11.54 -21.54 5.00
C VAL A 7 10.39 -20.55 5.15
N THR A 8 9.74 -20.50 6.32
CA THR A 8 8.65 -19.55 6.59
C THR A 8 9.14 -18.11 6.58
N GLU A 9 10.27 -17.80 7.21
CA GLU A 9 10.86 -16.46 7.20
C GLU A 9 11.27 -16.02 5.79
N ALA A 10 11.83 -16.93 4.99
CA ALA A 10 12.16 -16.64 3.59
C ALA A 10 10.92 -16.26 2.76
N ARG A 11 9.83 -17.02 2.93
CA ARG A 11 8.55 -16.73 2.28
C ARG A 11 7.95 -15.41 2.75
N LEU A 12 8.07 -15.10 4.04
CA LEU A 12 7.59 -13.84 4.59
C LEU A 12 8.35 -12.64 4.02
N ARG A 13 9.69 -12.74 3.89
CA ARG A 13 10.52 -11.73 3.22
C ARG A 13 10.13 -11.55 1.75
N GLU A 14 9.84 -12.64 1.05
CA GLU A 14 9.34 -12.61 -0.34
C GLU A 14 7.98 -11.91 -0.45
N SER A 15 7.02 -12.27 0.39
CA SER A 15 5.69 -11.62 0.42
C SER A 15 5.78 -10.11 0.72
N ILE A 16 6.65 -9.69 1.65
CA ILE A 16 6.89 -8.26 1.92
C ILE A 16 7.45 -7.56 0.67
N ALA A 17 8.38 -8.19 -0.05
CA ALA A 17 8.94 -7.63 -1.28
C ALA A 17 7.89 -7.47 -2.38
N GLU A 18 7.01 -8.45 -2.54
CA GLU A 18 5.88 -8.40 -3.48
C GLU A 18 4.91 -7.28 -3.14
N LEU A 19 4.50 -7.17 -1.87
CA LEU A 19 3.60 -6.09 -1.41
C LEU A 19 4.20 -4.70 -1.67
N ARG A 20 5.50 -4.53 -1.41
CA ARG A 20 6.23 -3.29 -1.75
C ARG A 20 6.23 -3.02 -3.25
N SER A 21 6.32 -4.07 -4.08
CA SER A 21 6.26 -3.94 -5.53
C SER A 21 4.88 -3.47 -6.00
N VAL A 22 3.82 -4.05 -5.46
CA VAL A 22 2.44 -3.62 -5.72
C VAL A 22 2.23 -2.16 -5.29
N GLY A 23 2.70 -1.78 -4.10
CA GLY A 23 2.63 -0.38 -3.65
C GLY A 23 3.32 0.60 -4.60
N ARG A 24 4.52 0.25 -5.11
CA ARG A 24 5.20 1.06 -6.13
C ARG A 24 4.40 1.18 -7.42
N LEU A 25 3.79 0.10 -7.90
CA LEU A 25 2.96 0.13 -9.11
C LEU A 25 1.73 1.02 -8.94
N LEU A 26 1.07 0.96 -7.78
CA LEU A 26 -0.05 1.85 -7.45
C LEU A 26 0.39 3.32 -7.40
N MET A 27 1.54 3.62 -6.81
CA MET A 27 2.08 4.98 -6.78
C MET A 27 2.45 5.52 -8.17
N VAL A 28 2.96 4.66 -9.06
CA VAL A 28 3.19 5.03 -10.47
C VAL A 28 1.86 5.34 -11.17
N LEU A 29 0.83 4.52 -10.95
CA LEU A 29 -0.51 4.79 -11.49
C LEU A 29 -1.06 6.12 -10.94
N HIS A 30 -0.98 6.35 -9.63
CA HIS A 30 -1.40 7.60 -8.98
C HIS A 30 -0.72 8.82 -9.59
N ALA A 31 0.59 8.76 -9.78
CA ALA A 31 1.36 9.85 -10.38
C ALA A 31 0.95 10.14 -11.84
N SER A 32 0.42 9.15 -12.55
CA SER A 32 -0.07 9.31 -13.93
C SER A 32 -1.50 9.84 -14.03
N LEU A 33 -2.27 9.82 -12.93
CA LEU A 33 -3.66 10.29 -12.93
C LEU A 33 -3.70 11.82 -12.81
N PRO A 34 -4.46 12.54 -13.66
CA PRO A 34 -4.54 13.99 -13.58
C PRO A 34 -5.19 14.45 -12.27
N VAL A 35 -4.79 15.59 -11.73
CA VAL A 35 -5.52 16.22 -10.63
C VAL A 35 -6.81 16.82 -11.18
N SER A 36 -7.93 16.60 -10.49
CA SER A 36 -9.20 17.20 -10.91
C SER A 36 -9.16 18.71 -10.68
N PRO A 37 -9.61 19.55 -11.63
CA PRO A 37 -9.76 20.99 -11.40
C PRO A 37 -10.71 21.34 -10.26
N GLN A 38 -11.57 20.41 -9.84
CA GLN A 38 -12.58 20.58 -8.79
C GLN A 38 -12.23 19.80 -7.51
N GLU A 39 -10.99 19.33 -7.36
CA GLU A 39 -10.55 18.48 -6.24
C GLU A 39 -10.90 19.09 -4.87
N ASP A 40 -10.68 20.40 -4.67
CA ASP A 40 -11.03 21.09 -3.42
C ASP A 40 -12.54 21.04 -3.12
N ALA A 41 -13.39 21.25 -4.13
CA ALA A 41 -14.84 21.17 -3.97
C ALA A 41 -15.30 19.74 -3.70
N MET A 42 -14.65 18.74 -4.29
CA MET A 42 -14.93 17.31 -4.02
C MET A 42 -14.53 16.93 -2.59
N LEU A 43 -13.39 17.43 -2.09
CA LEU A 43 -12.95 17.24 -0.70
C LEU A 43 -13.90 17.88 0.30
N ALA A 44 -14.47 19.05 -0.04
CA ALA A 44 -15.48 19.74 0.76
C ALA A 44 -16.89 19.11 0.67
N GLY A 45 -17.10 18.15 -0.25
CA GLY A 45 -18.42 17.55 -0.52
C GLY A 45 -19.36 18.47 -1.31
N GLU A 46 -18.84 19.53 -1.91
CA GLU A 46 -19.57 20.52 -2.70
C GLU A 46 -19.71 20.11 -4.17
N ALA A 47 -18.91 19.15 -4.62
CA ALA A 47 -18.97 18.57 -5.97
C ALA A 47 -18.94 17.04 -5.91
N ASP A 48 -19.63 16.40 -6.87
CA ASP A 48 -19.60 14.95 -7.02
C ASP A 48 -18.18 14.49 -7.43
N PRO A 49 -17.63 13.43 -6.79
CA PRO A 49 -16.28 13.04 -7.10
C PRO A 49 -16.15 12.39 -8.48
N ASP A 50 -15.22 12.90 -9.29
CA ASP A 50 -14.92 12.36 -10.60
C ASP A 50 -14.04 11.10 -10.52
N PHE A 51 -13.78 10.48 -11.67
CA PHE A 51 -12.96 9.28 -11.74
C PHE A 51 -11.54 9.50 -11.21
N SER A 52 -10.91 10.63 -11.56
CA SER A 52 -9.51 10.85 -11.24
C SER A 52 -9.31 11.06 -9.76
N PHE A 53 -10.18 11.86 -9.15
CA PHE A 53 -10.24 12.05 -7.70
C PHE A 53 -10.46 10.72 -6.98
N LYS A 54 -11.48 9.94 -7.39
CA LYS A 54 -11.77 8.62 -6.79
C LYS A 54 -10.58 7.68 -6.90
N ALA A 55 -9.94 7.60 -8.06
CA ALA A 55 -8.82 6.70 -8.28
C ALA A 55 -7.59 7.11 -7.46
N ARG A 56 -7.23 8.40 -7.45
CA ARG A 56 -6.11 8.93 -6.66
C ARG A 56 -6.31 8.71 -5.16
N THR A 57 -7.46 9.13 -4.63
CA THR A 57 -7.79 8.96 -3.20
C THR A 57 -7.89 7.50 -2.80
N THR A 58 -8.45 6.62 -3.65
CA THR A 58 -8.47 5.18 -3.38
C THR A 58 -7.06 4.60 -3.29
N ILE A 59 -6.16 4.99 -4.20
CA ILE A 59 -4.77 4.53 -4.17
C ILE A 59 -4.07 5.01 -2.89
N GLU A 60 -4.23 6.28 -2.52
CA GLU A 60 -3.67 6.86 -1.30
C GLU A 60 -4.16 6.11 -0.05
N CYS A 61 -5.46 5.82 0.03
CA CYS A 61 -6.04 5.04 1.14
C CYS A 61 -5.50 3.61 1.16
N VAL A 62 -5.45 2.90 0.03
CA VAL A 62 -4.91 1.53 -0.04
C VAL A 62 -3.43 1.50 0.37
N GLN A 63 -2.65 2.48 -0.06
CA GLN A 63 -1.24 2.57 0.26
C GLN A 63 -1.03 2.73 1.78
N ARG A 64 -1.69 3.71 2.40
CA ARG A 64 -1.53 4.04 3.82
C ARG A 64 -2.19 3.03 4.75
N ASP A 65 -3.46 2.73 4.49
CA ASP A 65 -4.31 2.02 5.47
C ASP A 65 -4.22 0.49 5.33
N HIS A 66 -3.67 -0.01 4.22
CA HIS A 66 -3.57 -1.45 3.97
C HIS A 66 -2.14 -1.91 3.68
N LEU A 67 -1.48 -1.39 2.65
CA LEU A 67 -0.16 -1.90 2.25
C LEU A 67 0.92 -1.59 3.30
N GLU A 68 1.05 -0.33 3.71
CA GLU A 68 2.05 0.08 4.70
C GLU A 68 1.80 -0.58 6.05
N ALA A 69 0.53 -0.66 6.47
CA ALA A 69 0.14 -1.33 7.71
C ALA A 69 0.50 -2.83 7.71
N VAL A 70 0.16 -3.55 6.64
CA VAL A 70 0.48 -4.99 6.53
C VAL A 70 1.99 -5.21 6.44
N ILE A 71 2.70 -4.42 5.63
CA ILE A 71 4.16 -4.51 5.52
C ILE A 71 4.82 -4.31 6.88
N ALA A 72 4.42 -3.29 7.64
CA ALA A 72 4.95 -3.03 8.98
C ALA A 72 4.68 -4.21 9.94
N ALA A 73 3.47 -4.77 9.93
CA ALA A 73 3.11 -5.91 10.77
C ALA A 73 3.92 -7.16 10.42
N LEU A 74 4.10 -7.47 9.13
CA LEU A 74 4.88 -8.62 8.68
C LEU A 74 6.39 -8.45 8.97
N GLN A 75 6.91 -7.21 8.91
CA GLN A 75 8.29 -6.92 9.30
C GLN A 75 8.50 -7.12 10.80
N ALA A 76 7.58 -6.65 11.65
CA ALA A 76 7.69 -6.85 13.09
C ALA A 76 7.78 -8.35 13.46
N LEU A 77 7.03 -9.21 12.76
CA LEU A 77 7.11 -10.66 12.95
C LEU A 77 8.49 -11.25 12.59
N LEU A 78 9.16 -10.70 11.57
CA LEU A 78 10.53 -11.13 11.22
C LEU A 78 11.54 -10.66 12.27
N ASP A 79 11.39 -9.43 12.74
CA ASP A 79 12.31 -8.85 13.74
C ASP A 79 12.21 -9.58 15.09
N GLU A 80 11.01 -10.05 15.47
CA GLU A 80 10.79 -10.89 16.66
C GLU A 80 11.43 -12.28 16.56
N THR A 81 11.57 -12.84 15.35
CA THR A 81 12.24 -14.13 15.14
C THR A 81 13.77 -14.05 15.14
N GLU A 82 14.35 -12.85 14.96
CA GLU A 82 15.79 -12.61 14.95
C GLU A 82 16.35 -12.18 16.33
N ALA A 83 15.48 -11.91 17.32
CA ALA A 83 15.81 -11.47 18.68
C ALA A 83 15.93 -12.63 19.69
#